data_AF-A0A8T5PLB9-F1
#
_entry.id   AF-A0A8T5PLB9-F1
#
_cell.length_a   1.000
_cell.length_b   1.000
_cell.length_c   1.000
_cell.angle_alpha   90.00
_cell.angle_beta   90.00
_cell.angle_gamma   90.00
#
_symmetry.space_group_name_H-M   'P 1'
#
loop_
_entity.id
_entity.type
_entity.pdbx_description
1 polymer ?
#
loop_
_entity_poly.entity_id
_entity_poly.type
_entity_poly.pdbx_seq_one_letter_code
_entity_poly.pdbx_strand_id
1 'polypeptide(L)' 'DAADIMIKKKIRKLPVVENGKLIGIVTASDLITYEEKLIEGISELLVTSKHRRIGG' A
#
# COMPACT_ATOMS: atom_id res chain seq x y z
N ASP A 1 1.12 6.86 -11.19
CA ASP A 1 0.39 5.96 -10.27
C ASP A 1 -0.96 6.51 -9.83
N ALA A 2 -1.78 5.72 -9.11
CA ALA A 2 -3.12 6.11 -8.66
C ALA A 2 -3.13 7.45 -7.89
N ALA A 3 -2.12 7.68 -7.05
CA ALA A 3 -1.91 8.93 -6.33
C ALA A 3 -1.75 10.15 -7.26
N ASP A 4 -0.97 10.01 -8.34
CA ASP A 4 -0.76 11.12 -9.30
C ASP A 4 -2.06 11.52 -9.99
N ILE A 5 -2.91 10.54 -10.33
CA ILE A 5 -4.20 10.81 -10.98
C ILE A 5 -5.11 11.56 -10.00
N MET A 6 -5.16 11.11 -8.74
CA MET A 6 -5.91 11.78 -7.67
C MET A 6 -5.46 13.24 -7.50
N ILE A 7 -4.14 13.51 -7.49
CA ILE A 7 -3.58 14.85 -7.37
C ILE A 7 -3.91 15.71 -8.61
N LYS A 8 -3.60 15.21 -9.81
CA LYS A 8 -3.81 15.96 -11.08
C LYS A 8 -5.28 16.30 -11.31
N LYS A 9 -6.18 15.41 -10.91
CA LYS A 9 -7.63 15.58 -11.10
C LYS A 9 -8.32 16.19 -9.87
N LYS A 10 -7.60 16.46 -8.78
CA LYS A 10 -8.15 16.94 -7.49
C LYS A 10 -9.29 16.08 -6.95
N ILE A 11 -9.16 14.76 -7.08
CA ILE A 11 -10.14 13.78 -6.59
C ILE A 11 -9.51 12.90 -5.50
N ARG A 12 -10.31 12.46 -4.53
CA ARG A 12 -9.85 11.66 -3.38
C ARG A 12 -10.23 10.18 -3.48
N LYS A 13 -10.91 9.78 -4.54
CA LYS A 13 -11.40 8.43 -4.78
C LYS A 13 -11.29 8.06 -6.25
N LEU A 14 -10.93 6.82 -6.54
CA LEU A 14 -10.86 6.25 -7.87
C LEU A 14 -11.68 4.95 -7.92
N PRO A 15 -12.56 4.79 -8.93
CA PRO A 15 -13.24 3.51 -9.13
C PRO A 15 -12.27 2.46 -9.67
N VAL A 16 -12.42 1.22 -9.20
CA VAL A 16 -11.71 0.05 -9.73
C VAL A 16 -12.69 -0.74 -10.59
N VAL A 17 -12.35 -0.87 -11.87
CA VAL A 17 -13.20 -1.52 -12.88
C VAL A 17 -12.47 -2.72 -13.45
N GLU A 18 -13.14 -3.87 -13.48
CA GLU A 18 -12.67 -5.10 -14.10
C GLU A 18 -13.73 -5.61 -15.08
N ASN A 19 -13.33 -5.91 -16.32
CA ASN A 19 -14.25 -6.38 -17.36
C ASN A 19 -15.49 -5.48 -17.56
N GLY A 20 -15.29 -4.16 -17.47
CA GLY A 20 -16.35 -3.17 -17.59
C GLY A 20 -17.31 -3.08 -16.40
N LYS A 21 -17.07 -3.85 -15.33
CA LYS A 21 -17.86 -3.82 -14.09
C LYS A 21 -17.10 -3.09 -12.99
N LEU A 22 -17.79 -2.20 -12.28
CA LEU A 22 -17.26 -1.58 -11.07
C LEU A 22 -17.15 -2.65 -9.97
N ILE A 23 -15.93 -2.97 -9.57
CA ILE A 23 -15.65 -3.97 -8.53
C ILE A 23 -15.27 -3.36 -7.19
N GLY A 24 -14.95 -2.06 -7.15
CA GLY A 24 -14.59 -1.41 -5.91
C GLY A 24 -14.21 0.06 -6.06
N ILE A 25 -13.80 0.66 -4.96
CA ILE A 25 -13.33 2.04 -4.88
C ILE A 25 -12.05 2.05 -4.06
N VAL A 26 -11.02 2.73 -4.55
CA VAL A 26 -9.82 3.05 -3.78
C VAL A 26 -9.87 4.53 -3.40
N THR A 27 -9.58 4.84 -2.15
CA THR A 27 -9.54 6.19 -1.60
C THR A 27 -8.11 6.61 -1.30
N ALA A 28 -7.87 7.92 -1.18
CA ALA A 28 -6.58 8.43 -0.75
C ALA A 28 -6.19 7.92 0.66
N SER A 29 -7.17 7.62 1.51
CA SER A 29 -6.92 7.04 2.84
C SER A 29 -6.39 5.61 2.74
N ASP A 30 -6.89 4.81 1.79
CA ASP A 30 -6.38 3.46 1.57
C ASP A 30 -4.91 3.48 1.16
N LEU A 31 -4.48 4.48 0.38
CA LEU A 31 -3.07 4.65 -0.02
C LEU A 31 -2.17 4.95 1.19
N ILE A 32 -2.63 5.78 2.13
CA ILE A 32 -1.88 6.13 3.34
C ILE A 32 -1.76 4.90 4.26
N THR A 33 -2.85 4.19 4.51
CA THR A 33 -2.87 3.00 5.36
C THR A 33 -2.05 1.84 4.76
N TYR A 34 -1.95 1.75 3.43
CA TYR A 34 -1.13 0.72 2.79
C TYR A 34 0.37 0.96 2.99
N GLU A 35 0.81 2.22 2.96
CA GLU A 35 2.22 2.56 3.23
C GLU A 35 2.61 2.26 4.69
N GLU A 36 1.72 2.52 5.66
CA GLU A 36 1.96 2.18 7.07
C GLU A 36 2.18 0.67 7.27
N LYS A 37 1.32 -0.16 6.66
CA LYS A 37 1.45 -1.63 6.72
C LYS A 37 2.71 -2.15 6.05
N LEU A 38 3.12 -1.54 4.94
CA LEU A 38 4.36 -1.92 4.25
C LEU A 38 5.59 -1.65 5.13
N ILE A 39 5.61 -0.50 5.81
CA ILE A 39 6.69 -0.14 6.73
C ILE A 39 6.75 -1.10 7.92
N GLU A 40 5.60 -1.46 8.48
CA GLU A 40 5.51 -2.39 9.62
C GLU A 40 6.03 -3.79 9.23
N GLY A 41 5.61 -4.31 8.07
CA GLY A 41 6.08 -5.61 7.57
C GLY A 41 7.58 -5.62 7.24
N ILE A 42 8.12 -4.53 6.71
CA ILE A 42 9.58 -4.40 6.48
C ILE A 42 10.35 -4.35 7.80
N SER A 43 9.83 -3.64 8.81
CA SER A 43 10.44 -3.58 10.14
C SER A 43 10.55 -4.98 10.76
N GLU A 44 9.48 -5.77 10.68
CA GLU A 44 9.44 -7.14 11.20
C GLU A 44 10.48 -8.06 10.51
N LEU A 45 10.65 -7.91 9.19
CA LEU A 45 11.67 -8.63 8.41
C LEU A 45 13.11 -8.22 8.80
N LEU A 46 13.36 -6.94 9.07
CA LEU A 46 14.67 -6.45 9.50
C LEU A 46 15.05 -6.94 10.90
N VAL A 47 14.07 -7.00 11.82
CA VAL A 47 14.28 -7.48 13.20
C VAL A 47 14.55 -8.99 13.25
N THR A 48 13.79 -9.78 12.47
CA THR A 48 13.93 -11.25 12.42
C THR A 48 15.23 -11.71 11.77
N SER A 49 15.73 -10.98 10.78
CA SER A 49 17.01 -11.29 10.11
C SER A 49 18.23 -11.12 11.04
N LYS A 50 18.14 -10.30 12.10
CA LYS A 50 19.23 -10.07 13.06
C LYS A 50 19.43 -11.22 14.05
N HIS A 51 18.42 -12.09 14.23
CA HIS A 51 18.49 -13.25 15.14
C HIS A 51 19.10 -14.51 14.51
N ARG A 52 19.27 -14.58 13.18
CA ARG A 52 19.72 -15.81 12.48
C ARG A 52 21.25 -15.88 12.26
N ARG A 53 22.05 -15.12 13.03
CA ARG A 53 23.52 -15.17 13.02
C ARG A 53 24.12 -15.07 14.43
N ILE A 54 23.86 -16.04 15.31
CA ILE A 54 24.81 -16.45 16.37
C ILE A 54 24.56 -17.93 16.69
N GLY A 55 25.53 -18.78 16.40
CA GLY A 55 25.39 -20.23 16.52
C GLY A 55 26.37 -20.93 15.56
N GLY A 56 27.65 -20.67 15.76
CA GLY A 56 28.79 -21.36 15.15
C GLY A 56 29.87 -21.50 16.20
#